data_AF-F3FMI0-F1
#
_entry.id   AF-F3FMI0-F1
#
_cell.length_a   1.000
_cell.length_b   1.000
_cell.length_c   1.000
_cell.angle_alpha   90.00
_cell.angle_beta   90.00
_cell.angle_gamma   90.00
#
_symmetry.space_group_name_H-M   'P 1'
#
loop_
_entity.id
_entity.type
_entity.pdbx_description
1 polymer ?
#
loop_
_entity_poly.entity_id
_entity_poly.type
_entity_poly.pdbx_seq_one_letter_code
_entity_poly.pdbx_strand_id
1 'polypeptide(L)' 'MQVSDILRCASATAYETGDNLDGLKRDLAFSVVHLINMAKAELERSLECVQNP' A
#
# COMPACT_ATOMS: atom_id res chain seq x y z
N MET A 1 -1.80 2.19 16.87
CA MET A 1 -1.30 1.97 15.50
C MET A 1 -2.40 2.43 14.55
N GLN A 2 -2.14 3.43 13.71
CA GLN A 2 -3.13 3.90 12.73
C GLN A 2 -3.17 2.92 11.54
N VAL A 3 -4.30 2.80 10.85
CA VAL A 3 -4.41 1.93 9.66
C VAL A 3 -3.40 2.36 8.57
N SER A 4 -3.14 3.66 8.45
CA SER A 4 -2.12 4.21 7.55
C SER A 4 -0.70 3.69 7.84
N ASP A 5 -0.33 3.49 9.11
CA ASP A 5 0.97 2.89 9.47
C ASP A 5 1.06 1.43 9.06
N ILE A 6 -0.04 0.67 9.18
CA ILE A 6 -0.11 -0.73 8.75
C ILE A 6 0.07 -0.81 7.23
N LEU A 7 -0.63 0.04 6.48
CA LEU A 7 -0.52 0.10 5.02
C LEU A 7 0.90 0.49 4.58
N ARG A 8 1.55 1.44 5.26
CA ARG A 8 2.96 1.78 5.01
C ARG A 8 3.88 0.59 5.23
N CYS A 9 3.70 -0.13 6.34
CA CYS A 9 4.50 -1.32 6.66
C CYS A 9 4.28 -2.42 5.60
N ALA A 10 3.04 -2.71 5.23
CA ALA A 10 2.73 -3.69 4.19
C ALA A 10 3.36 -3.32 2.83
N SER A 11 3.34 -2.03 2.47
CA SER A 11 3.99 -1.54 1.25
C SER A 11 5.50 -1.74 1.30
N ALA A 12 6.15 -1.42 2.43
CA ALA A 12 7.59 -1.62 2.60
C ALA A 12 7.96 -3.10 2.47
N THR A 13 7.24 -3.99 3.15
CA THR A 13 7.45 -5.44 3.06
C THR A 13 7.28 -5.96 1.63
N ALA A 14 6.24 -5.54 0.91
CA ALA A 14 6.02 -5.96 -0.48
C ALA A 14 7.10 -5.41 -1.42
N TYR A 15 7.56 -4.18 -1.20
CA TYR A 15 8.65 -3.57 -1.95
C TYR A 15 9.97 -4.31 -1.73
N GLU A 16 10.39 -4.52 -0.47
CA GLU A 16 11.61 -5.25 -0.12
C GLU A 16 11.59 -6.71 -0.61
N THR A 17 10.41 -7.33 -0.62
CA THR A 17 10.21 -8.65 -1.23
C THR A 17 10.46 -8.59 -2.74
N GLY A 18 9.93 -7.58 -3.43
CA GLY A 18 10.08 -7.39 -4.88
C GLY A 18 11.50 -6.99 -5.30
N ASP A 19 12.24 -6.30 -4.44
CA ASP A 19 13.61 -5.84 -4.72
C ASP A 19 14.56 -7.00 -5.04
N ASN A 20 14.39 -8.13 -4.33
CA ASN A 20 15.19 -9.35 -4.50
C ASN A 20 14.63 -10.35 -5.53
N LEU A 21 13.51 -10.02 -6.20
CA LEU A 21 12.87 -10.87 -7.22
C LEU A 21 13.18 -10.34 -8.62
N ASP A 22 12.90 -11.14 -9.66
CA ASP A 22 13.02 -10.69 -11.06
C ASP A 22 11.84 -11.20 -11.91
N GLY A 23 11.68 -10.61 -13.10
CA GLY A 23 10.57 -10.85 -14.02
C GLY A 23 9.19 -10.75 -13.37
N LEU A 24 8.30 -11.67 -13.74
CA LEU A 24 6.88 -11.65 -13.33
C LEU A 24 6.66 -11.63 -11.81
N LYS A 25 7.59 -12.17 -11.02
CA LYS A 25 7.48 -12.17 -9.56
C LYS A 25 7.72 -10.78 -8.97
N ARG A 26 8.68 -10.02 -9.52
CA ARG A 26 8.89 -8.62 -9.16
C ARG A 26 7.70 -7.76 -9.60
N ASP A 27 7.19 -7.98 -10.80
CA ASP A 27 6.01 -7.26 -11.30
C ASP A 27 4.78 -7.49 -10.41
N LEU A 28 4.56 -8.73 -9.95
CA LEU A 28 3.48 -9.04 -9.02
C LEU A 28 3.68 -8.38 -7.65
N ALA A 29 4.90 -8.41 -7.09
CA ALA A 29 5.21 -7.76 -5.82
C ALA A 29 4.98 -6.24 -5.88
N PHE A 30 5.39 -5.58 -6.96
CA PHE A 30 5.14 -4.16 -7.17
C PHE A 30 3.68 -3.84 -7.49
N SER A 31 2.94 -4.76 -8.13
CA SER A 31 1.48 -4.64 -8.25
C SER A 31 0.81 -4.63 -6.87
N VAL A 32 1.27 -5.45 -5.92
CA VAL A 32 0.78 -5.42 -4.54
C VAL A 32 1.10 -4.08 -3.86
N VAL A 33 2.32 -3.54 -4.02
CA VAL A 33 2.67 -2.19 -3.53
C VAL A 33 1.71 -1.13 -4.08
N HIS A 34 1.40 -1.19 -5.37
CA HIS A 34 0.44 -0.27 -6.00
C HIS A 34 -0.95 -0.39 -5.38
N LEU A 35 -1.47 -1.61 -5.20
CA LEU A 35 -2.78 -1.85 -4.57
C LEU A 35 -2.84 -1.33 -3.13
N ILE A 36 -1.75 -1.47 -2.36
CA ILE A 36 -1.66 -0.95 -0.98
C ILE A 36 -1.72 0.59 -0.98
N ASN A 37 -1.02 1.23 -1.92
CA ASN A 37 -1.07 2.69 -2.06
C ASN A 37 -2.47 3.18 -2.46
N MET A 38 -3.17 2.47 -3.33
CA MET A 38 -4.57 2.76 -3.65
C MET A 38 -5.47 2.62 -2.42
N ALA A 39 -5.32 1.55 -1.64
CA ALA A 39 -6.09 1.36 -0.41
C ALA A 39 -5.83 2.48 0.61
N LYS A 40 -4.59 2.98 0.70
CA LYS A 40 -4.26 4.14 1.54
C LYS A 40 -4.97 5.41 1.06
N ALA A 41 -4.96 5.68 -0.23
CA ALA A 41 -5.64 6.85 -0.80
C ALA A 41 -7.16 6.79 -0.55
N GLU A 42 -7.79 5.64 -0.74
CA GLU A 42 -9.23 5.48 -0.44
C GLU A 42 -9.55 5.62 1.05
N LEU A 43 -8.67 5.15 1.94
CA LEU A 43 -8.80 5.38 3.38
C LEU A 43 -8.74 6.87 3.73
N GLU A 44 -7.75 7.59 3.18
CA GLU A 44 -7.58 9.02 3.39
C GLU A 44 -8.83 9.79 2.91
N ARG A 45 -9.32 9.50 1.70
CA ARG A 45 -10.55 10.10 1.15
C ARG A 45 -11.78 9.81 2.01
N SER A 46 -11.92 8.59 2.50
CA SER A 46 -13.03 8.20 3.37
C SER A 46 -12.98 8.95 4.70
N LEU A 47 -11.78 9.15 5.25
CA LEU A 47 -11.57 9.87 6.50
C LEU A 47 -11.85 11.37 6.33
N GLU A 48 -11.45 11.97 5.21
CA GLU A 48 -11.79 13.35 4.87
C GLU A 48 -13.31 13.58 4.83
N CYS A 49 -14.07 12.65 4.23
CA CYS A 49 -15.53 12.69 4.19
C CYS A 49 -16.17 12.62 5.59
N VAL A 50 -15.57 11.85 6.51
CA VAL A 50 -16.07 11.73 7.90
C VAL A 50 -15.67 12.93 8.76
N GLN A 51 -14.49 13.51 8.54
CA GLN A 51 -13.95 14.61 9.33
C GLN A 51 -14.46 15.98 8.90
N ASN A 52 -14.84 16.15 7.63
CA ASN A 52 -15.50 17.33 7.08
C ASN A 52 -16.82 16.89 6.40
N PRO A 53 -17.93 16.79 7.16
CA PRO A 53 -19.23 16.39 6.63
C PRO A 53 -19.87 17.44 5.71
#